data_AF-A0A661HHE2-F1
#
_entry.id   AF-A0A661HHE2-F1
#
_cell.length_a   1.000
_cell.length_b   1.000
_cell.length_c   1.000
_cell.angle_alpha   90.00
_cell.angle_beta   90.00
_cell.angle_gamma   90.00
#
_symmetry.space_group_name_H-M   'P 1'
#
loop_
_entity.id
_entity.type
_entity.pdbx_description
1 polymer ?
#
loop_
_entity_poly.entity_id
_entity_poly.type
_entity_poly.pdbx_seq_one_letter_code
_entity_poly.pdbx_strand_id
1 'polypeptide(L)'
;MKLKAFVLYILLMLLLSACAKQPYLKEHTALILFKTENFKYADLGFIYENKEEVKVEIYASGQALMTLSIGENAVCMSALQCMSKAQFNKEVLSATYPQEIISDIFRGKAIFSGLNIRKNGNGFTQNIIKQDKYHIEYSVLNKHIIFRDKMNDILIKVTRQ
;
A
#
# COMPACT_ATOMS: atom_id res chain seq x y z
N MET A 1 -1.01 1.00 -52.87
CA MET A 1 -1.06 -0.14 -51.91
C MET A 1 -0.06 -0.01 -50.77
N LYS A 2 1.18 0.46 -50.98
CA LYS A 2 2.22 0.56 -49.93
C LYS A 2 1.91 1.56 -48.78
N LEU A 3 1.23 2.68 -49.07
CA LEU A 3 0.90 3.69 -48.04
C LEU A 3 -0.19 3.21 -47.05
N LYS A 4 -1.19 2.46 -47.50
CA LYS A 4 -2.22 1.87 -46.63
C LYS A 4 -1.62 0.80 -45.71
N ALA A 5 -0.70 -0.02 -46.22
CA ALA A 5 0.03 -1.02 -45.42
C ALA A 5 0.95 -0.35 -44.38
N PHE A 6 1.59 0.77 -44.74
CA PHE A 6 2.43 1.53 -43.82
C PHE A 6 1.63 2.20 -42.69
N VAL A 7 0.48 2.80 -43.00
CA VAL A 7 -0.43 3.37 -41.99
C VAL A 7 -0.98 2.27 -41.07
N LEU A 8 -1.30 1.09 -41.61
CA LEU A 8 -1.73 -0.06 -40.81
C LEU A 8 -0.61 -0.55 -39.87
N TYR A 9 0.64 -0.53 -40.32
CA TYR A 9 1.80 -0.92 -39.51
C TYR A 9 2.05 0.07 -38.37
N ILE A 10 1.93 1.38 -38.63
CA ILE A 10 2.02 2.42 -37.60
C ILE A 10 0.89 2.29 -36.58
N LEU A 11 -0.34 2.05 -37.03
CA LEU A 11 -1.50 1.84 -36.16
C LEU A 11 -1.32 0.59 -35.29
N LEU A 12 -0.77 -0.49 -35.84
CA LEU A 12 -0.46 -1.72 -35.11
C LEU A 12 0.62 -1.50 -34.05
N MET A 13 1.67 -0.72 -34.34
CA MET A 13 2.72 -0.39 -33.38
C MET A 13 2.20 0.52 -32.24
N LEU A 14 1.28 1.44 -32.52
CA LEU A 14 0.63 2.29 -31.50
C LEU A 14 -0.27 1.52 -30.54
N LEU A 15 -0.89 0.42 -31.00
CA LEU A 15 -1.71 -0.46 -30.15
C LEU A 15 -0.87 -1.28 -29.18
N LEU A 16 0.41 -1.55 -29.48
CA LEU A 16 1.30 -2.36 -28.63
C LEU A 16 1.92 -1.57 -27.47
N SER A 17 1.91 -0.23 -27.50
CA SER A 17 2.48 0.62 -26.43
C SER A 17 1.48 1.00 -25.32
N ALA A 18 0.22 0.56 -25.39
CA ALA A 18 -0.86 1.09 -24.56
C ALA A 18 -0.89 0.58 -23.09
N CYS A 19 0.01 -0.33 -22.69
CA CYS A 19 0.02 -0.83 -21.31
C CYS A 19 1.45 -1.01 -20.76
N ALA A 20 2.20 0.09 -20.66
CA ALA A 20 3.46 0.11 -19.90
C ALA A 20 3.18 0.57 -18.46
N LYS A 21 3.52 -0.25 -17.47
CA LYS A 21 3.46 0.15 -16.05
C LYS A 21 4.57 1.17 -15.75
N GLN A 22 4.28 2.17 -14.93
CA GLN A 22 5.30 3.12 -14.50
C GLN A 22 6.39 2.41 -13.68
N PRO A 23 7.67 2.72 -13.94
CA PRO A 23 8.77 2.14 -13.16
C PRO A 23 8.67 2.59 -11.70
N TYR A 24 9.09 1.72 -10.78
CA TYR A 24 9.23 2.09 -9.38
C TYR A 24 10.37 3.09 -9.20
N LEU A 25 10.11 4.16 -8.44
CA LEU A 25 11.07 5.24 -8.20
C LEU A 25 11.86 5.02 -6.90
N LYS A 26 11.29 4.28 -5.95
CA LYS A 26 11.92 3.95 -4.68
C LYS A 26 11.73 2.47 -4.39
N GLU A 27 12.77 1.90 -3.80
CA GLU A 27 12.78 0.54 -3.28
C GLU A 27 13.44 0.57 -1.90
N HIS A 28 12.78 -0.06 -0.92
CA HIS A 28 13.28 -0.15 0.44
C HIS A 28 13.12 -1.57 0.96
N THR A 29 14.21 -2.16 1.45
CA THR A 29 14.12 -3.33 2.32
C THR A 29 13.55 -2.90 3.67
N ALA A 30 12.61 -3.67 4.19
CA ALA A 30 12.00 -3.39 5.48
C ALA A 30 11.67 -4.66 6.25
N LEU A 31 11.75 -4.59 7.58
CA LEU A 31 11.06 -5.54 8.44
C LEU A 31 9.59 -5.13 8.52
N ILE A 32 8.69 -6.02 8.09
CA ILE A 32 7.26 -5.75 7.96
C ILE A 32 6.50 -6.68 8.88
N LEU A 33 5.78 -6.10 9.83
CA LEU A 33 4.75 -6.80 10.60
C LEU A 33 3.40 -6.33 10.07
N PHE A 34 2.62 -7.24 9.51
CA PHE A 34 1.25 -6.98 9.08
C PHE A 34 0.33 -7.99 9.74
N LYS A 35 -0.31 -7.56 10.82
CA LYS A 35 -1.26 -8.34 11.62
C LYS A 35 -2.65 -7.75 11.46
N THR A 36 -3.58 -8.58 11.03
CA THR A 36 -5.03 -8.39 11.07
C THR A 36 -5.66 -9.70 11.57
N GLU A 37 -6.99 -9.80 11.57
CA GLU A 37 -7.69 -11.06 11.86
C GLU A 37 -7.24 -12.18 10.90
N ASN A 38 -7.21 -11.87 9.60
CA ASN A 38 -6.98 -12.83 8.52
C ASN A 38 -5.50 -12.97 8.12
N PHE A 39 -4.65 -11.97 8.41
CA PHE A 39 -3.24 -11.96 7.99
C PHE A 39 -2.31 -11.79 9.18
N LYS A 40 -1.25 -12.60 9.24
CA LYS A 40 -0.24 -12.53 10.30
C LYS A 40 1.14 -12.75 9.70
N TYR A 41 1.75 -11.66 9.23
CA TYR A 41 3.09 -11.65 8.68
C TYR A 41 4.04 -10.86 9.58
N ALA A 42 5.27 -11.32 9.72
CA ALA A 42 6.33 -10.67 10.51
C ALA A 42 7.69 -11.08 9.95
N ASP A 43 8.05 -10.57 8.78
CA ASP A 43 9.28 -10.97 8.08
C ASP A 43 9.88 -9.80 7.29
N LEU A 44 11.07 -10.02 6.72
CA LEU A 44 11.72 -9.11 5.80
C LEU A 44 10.98 -9.07 4.46
N GLY A 45 10.99 -7.89 3.86
CA GLY A 45 10.33 -7.64 2.61
C GLY A 45 10.86 -6.40 1.90
N PHE A 46 10.27 -6.15 0.74
CA PHE A 46 10.56 -4.98 -0.08
C PHE A 46 9.30 -4.13 -0.23
N ILE A 47 9.49 -2.82 -0.16
CA ILE A 47 8.46 -1.84 -0.46
C ILE A 47 8.94 -1.04 -1.67
N TYR A 48 8.18 -1.16 -2.76
CA TYR A 48 8.39 -0.44 -4.00
C TYR A 48 7.37 0.69 -4.09
N GLU A 49 7.81 1.88 -4.45
CA GLU A 49 6.94 3.04 -4.57
C GLU A 49 7.17 3.77 -5.90
N ASN A 50 6.08 4.05 -6.62
CA ASN A 50 6.04 5.13 -7.60
C ASN A 50 4.92 6.11 -7.23
N LYS A 51 4.56 7.00 -8.15
CA LYS A 51 3.52 8.01 -7.91
C LYS A 51 2.12 7.40 -7.77
N GLU A 52 1.86 6.29 -8.45
CA GLU A 52 0.52 5.70 -8.67
C GLU A 52 0.29 4.44 -7.81
N GLU A 53 1.36 3.74 -7.46
CA GLU A 53 1.33 2.43 -6.81
C GLU A 53 2.34 2.36 -5.65
N VAL A 54 1.93 1.64 -4.60
CA VAL A 54 2.83 1.05 -3.61
C VAL A 54 2.73 -0.45 -3.75
N LYS A 55 3.85 -1.14 -3.92
CA LYS A 55 3.91 -2.60 -3.92
C LYS A 55 4.72 -3.08 -2.73
N VAL A 56 4.16 -4.01 -1.97
CA VAL A 56 4.80 -4.62 -0.80
C VAL A 56 4.95 -6.10 -1.05
N GLU A 57 6.15 -6.63 -0.84
CA GLU A 57 6.41 -8.07 -0.93
C GLU A 57 7.07 -8.53 0.37
N ILE A 58 6.50 -9.56 1.00
CA ILE A 58 7.05 -10.20 2.19
C ILE A 58 7.57 -11.57 1.76
N TYR A 59 8.83 -11.86 2.06
CA TYR A 59 9.50 -13.08 1.62
C TYR A 59 9.73 -14.02 2.80
N ALA A 60 9.56 -15.32 2.56
CA ALA A 60 9.95 -16.37 3.48
C ALA A 60 10.66 -17.48 2.70
N SER A 61 11.82 -17.92 3.17
CA SER A 61 12.62 -18.97 2.53
C SER A 61 12.87 -18.74 1.02
N GLY A 62 13.12 -17.49 0.62
CA GLY A 62 13.43 -17.12 -0.77
C GLY A 62 12.22 -17.04 -1.71
N GLN A 63 10.99 -17.23 -1.21
CA GLN A 63 9.76 -17.10 -2.00
C GLN A 63 8.92 -15.93 -1.48
N ALA A 64 8.22 -15.23 -2.39
CA ALA A 64 7.26 -14.20 -2.02
C ALA A 64 6.05 -14.88 -1.37
N LEU A 65 5.96 -14.81 -0.04
CA LEU A 65 4.86 -15.37 0.73
C LEU A 65 3.60 -14.52 0.57
N MET A 66 3.77 -13.20 0.42
CA MET A 66 2.69 -12.25 0.27
C MET A 66 3.12 -11.11 -0.64
N THR A 67 2.23 -10.72 -1.57
CA THR A 67 2.38 -9.54 -2.41
C THR A 67 1.15 -8.66 -2.24
N LEU A 68 1.36 -7.37 -1.98
CA LEU A 68 0.30 -6.38 -1.90
C LEU A 68 0.60 -5.23 -2.86
N SER A 69 -0.16 -5.14 -3.94
CA SER A 69 -0.12 -4.01 -4.86
C SER A 69 -1.28 -3.06 -4.54
N ILE A 70 -0.96 -1.82 -4.16
CA ILE A 70 -1.90 -0.77 -3.79
C ILE A 70 -1.84 0.29 -4.89
N GLY A 71 -2.74 0.19 -5.85
CA GLY A 71 -2.88 1.17 -6.94
C GLY A 71 -3.87 2.28 -6.60
N GLU A 72 -4.22 3.09 -7.60
CA GLU A 72 -5.17 4.20 -7.44
C GLU A 72 -6.59 3.73 -7.11
N ASN A 73 -7.08 2.65 -7.74
CA ASN A 73 -8.47 2.21 -7.62
C ASN A 73 -8.65 0.83 -6.96
N ALA A 74 -7.57 0.06 -6.86
CA ALA A 74 -7.62 -1.33 -6.44
C ALA A 74 -6.44 -1.71 -5.53
N VAL A 75 -6.69 -2.71 -4.70
CA VAL A 75 -5.67 -3.41 -3.91
C VAL A 75 -5.66 -4.86 -4.37
N CYS A 76 -4.49 -5.35 -4.74
CA CYS A 76 -4.27 -6.71 -5.20
C CYS A 76 -3.39 -7.47 -4.21
N MET A 77 -3.86 -8.63 -3.77
CA MET A 77 -3.15 -9.53 -2.85
C MET A 77 -2.35 -10.63 -3.56
N SER A 78 -2.56 -10.74 -4.87
CA SER A 78 -1.82 -11.57 -5.80
C SER A 78 -2.06 -11.06 -7.22
N ALA A 79 -1.47 -11.68 -8.24
CA ALA A 79 -1.73 -11.34 -9.64
C ALA A 79 -3.18 -11.57 -10.07
N LEU A 80 -3.93 -12.46 -9.39
CA LEU A 80 -5.29 -12.86 -9.75
C LEU A 80 -6.35 -12.32 -8.79
N GLN A 81 -5.96 -11.89 -7.59
CA GLN A 81 -6.89 -11.45 -6.55
C GLN A 81 -6.75 -9.94 -6.32
N CYS A 82 -7.64 -9.19 -6.96
CA CYS A 82 -7.76 -7.74 -6.82
C CYS A 82 -9.17 -7.36 -6.38
N MET A 83 -9.26 -6.32 -5.57
CA MET A 83 -10.53 -5.76 -5.09
C MET A 83 -10.44 -4.24 -4.98
N SER A 84 -11.58 -3.57 -4.86
CA SER A 84 -11.59 -2.12 -4.62
C SER A 84 -10.97 -1.80 -3.26
N LYS A 85 -10.43 -0.60 -3.08
CA LYS A 85 -9.91 -0.13 -1.77
C LYS A 85 -10.93 -0.24 -0.65
N ALA A 86 -12.19 0.11 -0.94
CA ALA A 86 -13.28 0.00 0.04
C ALA A 86 -13.54 -1.46 0.44
N GLN A 87 -13.52 -2.38 -0.52
CA GLN A 87 -13.71 -3.80 -0.23
C GLN A 87 -12.53 -4.36 0.57
N PHE A 88 -11.29 -3.99 0.21
CA PHE A 88 -10.10 -4.35 0.98
C PHE A 88 -10.19 -3.87 2.42
N ASN A 89 -10.59 -2.62 2.64
CA ASN A 89 -10.78 -2.09 3.99
C ASN A 89 -11.82 -2.90 4.77
N LYS A 90 -12.93 -3.28 4.13
CA LYS A 90 -13.98 -4.08 4.76
C LYS A 90 -13.52 -5.50 5.13
N GLU A 91 -12.76 -6.16 4.26
CA GLU A 91 -12.36 -7.56 4.44
C GLU A 91 -11.08 -7.74 5.28
N VAL A 92 -10.19 -6.75 5.27
CA VAL A 92 -8.83 -6.87 5.81
C VAL A 92 -8.56 -5.89 6.96
N LEU A 93 -9.16 -4.70 6.92
CA LEU A 93 -8.96 -3.65 7.91
C LEU A 93 -10.28 -3.34 8.64
N SER A 94 -10.78 -2.12 8.53
CA SER A 94 -12.13 -1.74 8.97
C SER A 94 -12.88 -1.05 7.82
N ALA A 95 -14.14 -1.42 7.61
CA ALA A 95 -15.02 -0.80 6.61
C ALA A 95 -15.23 0.70 6.82
N THR A 96 -14.91 1.23 8.01
CA THR A 96 -15.07 2.64 8.36
C THR A 96 -13.87 3.51 7.99
N TYR A 97 -12.78 2.90 7.52
CA TYR A 97 -11.56 3.61 7.17
C TYR A 97 -11.65 4.30 5.79
N PRO A 98 -10.96 5.45 5.61
CA PRO A 98 -10.76 6.06 4.31
C PRO A 98 -10.10 5.09 3.31
N GLN A 99 -10.47 5.18 2.03
CA GLN A 99 -9.97 4.29 0.99
C GLN A 99 -8.43 4.35 0.84
N GLU A 100 -7.83 5.51 1.07
CA GLU A 100 -6.38 5.72 0.93
C GLU A 100 -5.55 5.19 2.11
N ILE A 101 -6.18 4.75 3.20
CA ILE A 101 -5.49 4.51 4.48
C ILE A 101 -4.29 3.56 4.34
N ILE A 102 -4.42 2.49 3.57
CA ILE A 102 -3.35 1.49 3.43
C ILE A 102 -2.17 2.04 2.62
N SER A 103 -2.44 2.83 1.58
CA SER A 103 -1.42 3.53 0.80
C SER A 103 -0.71 4.57 1.66
N ASP A 104 -1.45 5.35 2.43
CA ASP A 104 -0.90 6.37 3.32
C ASP A 104 -0.02 5.75 4.41
N ILE A 105 -0.42 4.62 5.00
CA ILE A 105 0.38 3.89 5.98
C ILE A 105 1.71 3.46 5.36
N PHE A 106 1.72 2.73 4.25
CA PHE A 106 2.99 2.22 3.68
C PHE A 106 3.90 3.34 3.15
N ARG A 107 3.33 4.47 2.72
CA ARG A 107 4.08 5.69 2.34
C ARG A 107 4.55 6.53 3.53
N GLY A 108 4.11 6.22 4.75
CA GLY A 108 4.40 7.04 5.94
C GLY A 108 3.75 8.44 5.87
N LYS A 109 2.62 8.57 5.17
CA LYS A 109 1.84 9.81 5.11
C LYS A 109 0.88 9.88 6.29
N ALA A 110 0.43 11.10 6.60
CA ALA A 110 -0.61 11.30 7.59
C ALA A 110 -1.93 10.69 7.10
N ILE A 111 -2.63 9.99 7.99
CA ILE A 111 -3.90 9.33 7.69
C ILE A 111 -5.08 10.23 8.05
N PHE A 112 -6.30 9.90 7.58
CA PHE A 112 -7.52 10.66 7.84
C PHE A 112 -7.37 12.16 7.54
N SER A 113 -6.76 12.47 6.39
CA SER A 113 -6.50 13.85 5.95
C SER A 113 -5.73 14.70 6.98
N GLY A 114 -4.85 14.07 7.77
CA GLY A 114 -4.02 14.76 8.76
C GLY A 114 -4.69 15.02 10.12
N LEU A 115 -5.83 14.38 10.40
CA LEU A 115 -6.55 14.55 11.66
C LEU A 115 -5.65 14.27 12.89
N ASN A 116 -5.65 15.19 13.85
CA ASN A 116 -4.88 15.09 15.11
C ASN A 116 -3.37 14.86 14.94
N ILE A 117 -2.77 15.37 13.86
CA ILE A 117 -1.32 15.29 13.67
C ILE A 117 -0.57 16.09 14.73
N ARG A 118 0.42 15.46 15.35
CA ARG A 118 1.39 16.08 16.25
C ARG A 118 2.79 15.84 15.70
N LYS A 119 3.46 16.92 15.31
CA LYS A 119 4.84 16.85 14.79
C LYS A 119 5.79 16.53 15.93
N ASN A 120 6.70 15.58 15.69
CA ASN A 120 7.74 15.15 16.63
C ASN A 120 9.07 15.06 15.86
N GLY A 121 9.89 16.11 15.96
CA GLY A 121 11.17 16.17 15.24
C GLY A 121 10.99 16.03 13.72
N ASN A 122 11.61 15.01 13.14
CA ASN A 122 11.53 14.69 11.70
C ASN A 122 10.30 13.87 11.30
N GLY A 123 9.37 13.62 12.21
CA GLY A 123 8.19 12.80 11.98
C GLY A 123 6.94 13.32 12.67
N PHE A 124 5.96 12.44 12.87
CA PHE A 124 4.69 12.80 13.48
C PHE A 124 4.00 11.60 14.17
N THR A 125 3.01 11.94 14.98
CA THR A 125 2.08 10.98 15.60
C THR A 125 0.64 11.44 15.38
N GLN A 126 -0.29 10.49 15.37
CA GLN A 126 -1.74 10.73 15.33
C GLN A 126 -2.40 9.78 16.35
N ASN A 127 -3.28 10.33 17.17
CA ASN A 127 -4.20 9.56 18.00
C ASN A 127 -5.63 9.90 17.56
N ILE A 128 -6.33 8.90 17.01
CA ILE A 128 -7.63 9.09 16.38
C ILE A 128 -8.61 8.06 16.97
N ILE A 129 -9.61 8.57 17.66
CA ILE A 129 -10.62 7.76 18.35
C ILE A 129 -11.98 8.07 17.72
N LYS A 130 -12.71 7.03 17.37
CA LYS A 130 -14.13 7.10 17.03
C LYS A 130 -14.85 6.01 17.78
N GLN A 131 -15.79 6.42 18.63
CA GLN A 131 -16.56 5.53 19.48
C GLN A 131 -17.15 4.37 18.66
N ASP A 132 -17.01 3.16 19.20
CA ASP A 132 -17.47 1.88 18.63
C ASP A 132 -16.95 1.56 17.23
N LYS A 133 -15.89 2.24 16.76
CA LYS A 133 -15.35 2.05 15.41
C LYS A 133 -13.85 1.79 15.40
N TYR A 134 -13.06 2.63 16.06
CA TYR A 134 -11.61 2.48 16.07
C TYR A 134 -10.93 3.30 17.16
N HIS A 135 -9.77 2.80 17.61
CA HIS A 135 -8.84 3.52 18.47
C HIS A 135 -7.45 3.38 17.86
N ILE A 136 -7.10 4.36 17.03
CA ILE A 136 -5.89 4.35 16.21
C ILE A 136 -4.78 5.13 16.90
N GLU A 137 -3.66 4.45 17.12
CA GLU A 137 -2.38 5.03 17.45
C GLU A 137 -1.45 4.87 16.24
N TYR A 138 -1.05 5.99 15.66
CA TYR A 138 -0.20 6.01 14.48
C TYR A 138 1.03 6.88 14.71
N SER A 139 2.20 6.39 14.31
CA SER A 139 3.46 7.12 14.39
C SER A 139 4.31 6.86 13.15
N VAL A 140 4.86 7.92 12.58
CA VAL A 140 5.89 7.88 11.55
C VAL A 140 7.08 8.66 12.08
N LEU A 141 8.09 7.95 12.56
CA LEU A 141 9.27 8.53 13.21
C LEU A 141 10.52 7.87 12.66
N ASN A 142 11.46 8.67 12.15
CA ASN A 142 12.68 8.18 11.52
C ASN A 142 12.35 7.18 10.38
N LYS A 143 12.81 5.93 10.50
CA LYS A 143 12.56 4.83 9.55
C LYS A 143 11.45 3.89 9.99
N HIS A 144 10.71 4.25 11.04
CA HIS A 144 9.65 3.42 11.63
C HIS A 144 8.28 4.00 11.34
N ILE A 145 7.41 3.16 10.79
CA ILE A 145 5.98 3.42 10.65
C ILE A 145 5.28 2.40 11.54
N ILE A 146 4.43 2.87 12.45
CA ILE A 146 3.65 2.01 13.35
C ILE A 146 2.22 2.51 13.30
N PHE A 147 1.32 1.68 12.77
CA PHE A 147 -0.12 1.84 12.82
C PHE A 147 -0.71 0.75 13.70
N ARG A 148 -1.45 1.14 14.74
CA ARG A 148 -2.15 0.21 15.63
C ARG A 148 -3.57 0.68 15.80
N ASP A 149 -4.53 -0.18 15.46
CA ASP A 149 -5.90 -0.03 15.91
C ASP A 149 -6.18 -1.05 17.03
N LYS A 150 -6.40 -0.55 18.25
CA LYS A 150 -6.63 -1.40 19.41
C LYS A 150 -8.00 -2.08 19.38
N MET A 151 -9.01 -1.46 18.76
CA MET A 151 -10.38 -2.00 18.74
C MET A 151 -10.53 -3.10 17.71
N ASN A 152 -9.90 -2.93 16.54
CA ASN A 152 -10.00 -3.90 15.44
C ASN A 152 -8.84 -4.93 15.45
N ASP A 153 -7.99 -4.94 16.48
CA ASP A 153 -6.77 -5.78 16.60
C ASP A 153 -5.85 -5.75 15.36
N ILE A 154 -5.70 -4.57 14.75
CA ILE A 154 -4.85 -4.36 13.57
C ILE A 154 -3.52 -3.76 14.02
N LEU A 155 -2.42 -4.34 13.55
CA LEU A 155 -1.07 -3.82 13.75
C LEU A 155 -0.26 -3.91 12.46
N ILE A 156 0.16 -2.76 11.96
CA ILE A 156 1.09 -2.64 10.83
C ILE A 156 2.34 -1.94 11.34
N LYS A 157 3.50 -2.60 11.25
CA LYS A 157 4.80 -1.99 11.52
C LYS A 157 5.70 -2.15 10.31
N VAL A 158 6.36 -1.07 9.93
CA VAL A 158 7.39 -1.08 8.89
C VAL A 158 8.64 -0.44 9.48
N THR A 159 9.75 -1.17 9.46
CA THR A 159 11.07 -0.63 9.81
C THR A 159 11.96 -0.71 8.58
N ARG A 160 12.17 0.43 7.92
CA ARG A 160 13.01 0.54 6.73
C ARG A 160 14.49 0.44 7.12
N GLN A 161 15.29 -0.29 6.34
CA GLN A 161 16.72 -0.45 6.57
C GLN A 161 17.53 0.77 6.06
#